data_AF-A0A3N8HY18-F1
#
_entry.id   AF-A0A3N8HY18-F1
#
_cell.length_a   1.000
_cell.length_b   1.000
_cell.length_c   1.000
_cell.angle_alpha   90.00
_cell.angle_beta   90.00
_cell.angle_gamma   90.00
#
_symmetry.space_group_name_H-M   'P 1'
#
loop_
_entity.id
_entity.type
_entity.pdbx_description
1 polymer ?
#
loop_
_entity_poly.entity_id
_entity_poly.type
_entity_poly.pdbx_seq_one_letter_code
_entity_poly.pdbx_strand_id
1 'polypeptide(L)'
;MRRTGKTLVVILSFAVVGIADVQAAPSESAFPRFTQTEGKLDSDGLPLSGVKLCILPDHAPCFEMPPAPLPHSSKELYQFGLDPKSERLPIASGGSWVFFSGMFSGGGSGMLERVAILRIGANGKIENLMPKVTQTEMADRAMWKLPDVSPYPLFVRADAEWQEGEVHFDKHFFQVDAWVFDPVANQYAKRFSYRTSKRYDNGEGGDHVLASERPEILRRLTAGK
;
A
#
# COMPACT_ATOMS: atom_id res chain seq x y z
N MET A 1 70.21 -15.91 39.42
CA MET A 1 69.47 -16.76 38.46
C MET A 1 68.31 -15.95 37.88
N ARG A 2 68.32 -15.71 36.56
CA ARG A 2 67.26 -14.98 35.83
C ARG A 2 66.08 -15.91 35.57
N ARG A 3 64.84 -15.46 35.81
CA ARG A 3 63.62 -16.12 35.34
C ARG A 3 62.75 -15.10 34.62
N THR A 4 62.65 -15.23 33.30
CA THR A 4 61.81 -14.43 32.41
C THR A 4 60.40 -15.04 32.37
N GLY A 5 59.41 -14.32 32.85
CA GLY A 5 57.99 -14.63 32.65
C GLY A 5 57.47 -13.90 31.41
N LYS A 6 57.00 -14.64 30.42
CA LYS A 6 56.30 -14.09 29.23
C LYS A 6 54.84 -13.82 29.60
N THR A 7 54.39 -12.58 29.46
CA THR A 7 52.98 -12.20 29.57
C THR A 7 52.32 -12.30 28.19
N LEU A 8 51.34 -13.19 28.03
CA LEU A 8 50.45 -13.22 26.86
C LEU A 8 49.44 -12.08 26.97
N VAL A 9 49.40 -11.22 25.96
CA VAL A 9 48.32 -10.24 25.76
C VAL A 9 47.21 -10.93 24.97
N VAL A 10 46.06 -11.13 25.61
CA VAL A 10 44.83 -11.59 24.94
C VAL A 10 44.13 -10.35 24.41
N ILE A 11 44.09 -10.19 23.09
CA ILE A 11 43.30 -9.14 22.43
C ILE A 11 41.89 -9.69 22.23
N LEU A 12 40.95 -9.23 23.06
CA LEU A 12 39.52 -9.45 22.89
C LEU A 12 39.02 -8.54 21.75
N SER A 13 38.91 -9.10 20.56
CA SER A 13 38.25 -8.45 19.43
C SER A 13 36.72 -8.50 19.65
N PHE A 14 36.14 -7.40 20.12
CA PHE A 14 34.69 -7.22 20.08
C PHE A 14 34.28 -7.00 18.62
N ALA A 15 33.60 -7.99 18.03
CA ALA A 15 32.92 -7.81 16.76
C ALA A 15 31.71 -6.89 16.99
N VAL A 16 31.83 -5.63 16.58
CA VAL A 16 30.69 -4.71 16.49
C VAL A 16 29.85 -5.18 15.31
N VAL A 17 28.77 -5.92 15.59
CA VAL A 17 27.72 -6.17 14.61
C VAL A 17 26.99 -4.84 14.42
N GLY A 18 27.31 -4.14 13.34
CA GLY A 18 26.58 -2.94 12.94
C GLY A 18 25.14 -3.33 12.62
N ILE A 19 24.22 -3.00 13.52
CA ILE A 19 22.80 -2.95 13.19
C ILE A 19 22.68 -1.72 12.28
N ALA A 20 22.46 -1.95 10.98
CA ALA A 20 22.10 -0.87 10.09
C ALA A 20 20.70 -0.39 10.52
N ASP A 21 20.66 0.64 11.36
CA ASP A 21 19.43 1.39 11.59
C ASP A 21 19.01 1.95 10.24
N VAL A 22 17.92 1.42 9.69
CA VAL A 22 17.23 1.99 8.53
C VAL A 22 16.56 3.26 9.02
N GLN A 23 17.38 4.30 9.17
CA GLN A 23 16.95 5.61 9.58
C GLN A 23 16.12 6.16 8.42
N ALA A 24 14.85 6.46 8.69
CA ALA A 24 13.98 7.11 7.71
C ALA A 24 14.68 8.38 7.18
N ALA A 25 14.45 8.67 5.90
CA ALA A 25 14.98 9.86 5.21
C ALA A 25 14.55 11.17 5.94
N PRO A 26 15.08 12.37 5.58
CA PRO A 26 14.83 13.61 6.31
C PRO A 26 13.34 13.79 6.60
N SER A 27 13.02 14.32 7.79
CA SER A 27 11.65 14.38 8.36
C SER A 27 10.60 14.62 7.28
N GLU A 28 9.76 13.62 7.03
CA GLU A 28 8.67 13.72 6.07
C GLU A 28 7.77 14.90 6.45
N SER A 29 7.30 15.65 5.45
CA SER A 29 6.37 16.75 5.69
C SER A 29 5.00 16.20 6.08
N ALA A 30 4.26 16.94 6.91
CA ALA A 30 2.86 16.63 7.14
C ALA A 30 2.05 16.93 5.88
N PHE A 31 1.31 15.95 5.36
CA PHE A 31 0.37 16.19 4.28
C PHE A 31 -0.58 17.34 4.65
N PRO A 32 -0.80 18.35 3.81
CA PRO A 32 -1.70 19.46 4.13
C PRO A 32 -3.14 19.03 4.39
N ARG A 33 -3.99 19.97 4.82
CA ARG A 33 -5.44 19.74 4.79
C ARG A 33 -5.90 19.61 3.34
N PHE A 34 -6.91 18.78 3.10
CA PHE A 34 -7.39 18.51 1.76
C PHE A 34 -8.90 18.29 1.74
N THR A 35 -9.47 18.36 0.55
CA THR A 35 -10.82 17.89 0.22
C THR A 35 -10.73 16.76 -0.79
N GLN A 36 -11.75 15.91 -0.80
CA GLN A 36 -11.92 14.88 -1.82
C GLN A 36 -13.25 15.06 -2.54
N THR A 37 -13.28 14.76 -3.84
CA THR A 37 -14.49 14.85 -4.66
C THR A 37 -14.56 13.68 -5.63
N GLU A 38 -15.79 13.27 -5.97
CA GLU A 38 -16.02 12.35 -7.09
C GLU A 38 -15.56 12.97 -8.42
N GLY A 39 -15.37 12.10 -9.40
CA GLY A 39 -15.15 12.47 -10.78
C GLY A 39 -16.44 12.98 -11.43
N LYS A 40 -16.30 13.64 -12.58
CA LYS A 40 -17.45 13.97 -13.42
C LYS A 40 -17.97 12.69 -14.06
N LEU A 41 -19.28 12.54 -14.12
CA LEU A 41 -19.95 11.41 -14.79
C LEU A 41 -20.67 11.90 -16.06
N ASP A 42 -20.82 11.03 -17.04
CA ASP A 42 -21.70 11.25 -18.19
C ASP A 42 -23.17 10.95 -17.84
N SER A 43 -24.06 11.02 -18.84
CA SER A 43 -25.49 10.74 -18.67
C SER A 43 -25.78 9.30 -18.24
N ASP A 44 -24.86 8.38 -18.49
CA ASP A 44 -24.99 6.96 -18.20
C ASP A 44 -24.34 6.59 -16.86
N GLY A 45 -23.82 7.59 -16.13
CA GLY A 45 -23.13 7.41 -14.86
C GLY A 45 -21.69 6.92 -15.00
N LEU A 46 -21.12 6.91 -16.21
CA LEU A 46 -19.74 6.50 -16.42
C LEU A 46 -18.76 7.66 -16.15
N PRO A 47 -17.60 7.39 -15.52
CA PRO A 47 -16.62 8.45 -15.23
C PRO A 47 -16.01 9.09 -16.49
N LEU A 48 -16.14 10.41 -16.56
CA LEU A 48 -15.42 11.31 -17.47
C LEU A 48 -14.14 11.88 -16.86
N SER A 49 -13.97 11.77 -15.53
CA SER A 49 -12.73 12.11 -14.82
C SER A 49 -12.55 11.18 -13.61
N GLY A 50 -11.33 11.14 -13.06
CA GLY A 50 -11.07 10.38 -11.83
C GLY A 50 -11.56 11.11 -10.58
N VAL A 51 -11.63 10.37 -9.46
CA VAL A 51 -11.74 10.99 -8.14
C VAL A 51 -10.57 11.92 -7.88
N LYS A 52 -10.79 12.99 -7.11
CA LYS A 52 -9.77 14.01 -6.84
C LYS A 52 -9.52 14.19 -5.36
N LEU A 53 -8.27 14.52 -5.04
CA LEU A 53 -7.85 15.03 -3.74
C LEU A 53 -7.10 16.35 -3.95
N CYS A 54 -7.60 17.44 -3.38
CA CYS A 54 -7.07 18.80 -3.57
C CYS A 54 -6.68 19.44 -2.24
N ILE A 55 -5.53 20.11 -2.20
CA ILE A 55 -5.02 20.77 -0.99
C ILE A 55 -5.79 22.06 -0.70
N LEU A 56 -6.13 22.27 0.58
CA LEU A 56 -6.77 23.48 1.08
C LEU A 56 -5.74 24.55 1.51
N PRO A 57 -6.13 25.84 1.53
CA PRO A 57 -7.44 26.39 1.19
C PRO A 57 -7.65 26.65 -0.31
N ASP A 58 -6.57 26.71 -1.09
CA ASP A 58 -6.62 27.16 -2.49
C ASP A 58 -7.20 26.11 -3.46
N HIS A 59 -7.55 24.92 -2.94
CA HIS A 59 -7.93 23.74 -3.73
C HIS A 59 -6.88 23.36 -4.79
N ALA A 60 -5.60 23.60 -4.49
CA ALA A 60 -4.46 23.28 -5.34
C ALA A 60 -3.18 23.03 -4.51
N PRO A 61 -2.27 22.15 -4.97
CA PRO A 61 -2.41 21.21 -6.08
C PRO A 61 -3.48 20.13 -5.83
N CYS A 62 -3.91 19.48 -6.91
CA CYS A 62 -4.79 18.32 -6.89
C CYS A 62 -4.09 17.08 -7.44
N PHE A 63 -4.45 15.92 -6.89
CA PHE A 63 -4.24 14.62 -7.50
C PHE A 63 -5.58 14.15 -8.07
N GLU A 64 -5.58 13.67 -9.31
CA GLU A 64 -6.72 13.04 -9.96
C GLU A 64 -6.36 11.61 -10.32
N MET A 65 -7.22 10.66 -9.98
CA MET A 65 -7.00 9.27 -10.32
C MET A 65 -6.90 9.14 -11.85
N PRO A 66 -5.77 8.65 -12.40
CA PRO A 66 -5.53 8.70 -13.83
C PRO A 66 -6.48 7.75 -14.59
N PRO A 67 -6.70 7.99 -15.89
CA PRO A 67 -7.39 7.03 -16.72
C PRO A 67 -6.58 5.72 -16.81
N ALA A 68 -7.26 4.63 -17.12
CA ALA A 68 -6.66 3.33 -17.34
C ALA A 68 -6.93 2.87 -18.77
N PRO A 69 -5.97 2.15 -19.40
CA PRO A 69 -6.21 1.53 -20.69
C PRO A 69 -7.33 0.50 -20.55
N LEU A 70 -8.21 0.46 -21.54
CA LEU A 70 -9.15 -0.63 -21.68
C LEU A 70 -8.40 -1.92 -22.04
N PRO A 71 -8.81 -3.09 -21.51
CA PRO A 71 -8.28 -4.37 -21.97
C PRO A 71 -8.36 -4.48 -23.50
N HIS A 72 -7.27 -4.87 -24.13
CA HIS A 72 -7.16 -5.04 -25.59
C HIS A 72 -7.43 -3.76 -26.42
N SER A 73 -7.27 -2.57 -25.84
CA SER A 73 -7.45 -1.30 -26.54
C SER A 73 -6.37 -0.29 -26.15
N SER A 74 -5.97 0.56 -27.09
CA SER A 74 -5.09 1.70 -26.84
C SER A 74 -5.82 2.91 -26.25
N LYS A 75 -7.15 2.83 -26.10
CA LYS A 75 -7.96 3.90 -25.52
C LYS A 75 -7.84 3.88 -24.00
N GLU A 76 -7.46 5.01 -23.43
CA GLU A 76 -7.53 5.24 -21.99
C GLU A 76 -8.86 5.90 -21.62
N LEU A 77 -9.52 5.37 -20.59
CA LEU A 77 -10.76 5.90 -20.04
C LEU A 77 -10.64 6.10 -18.54
N TYR A 78 -11.35 7.10 -18.01
CA TYR A 78 -11.54 7.21 -16.58
C TYR A 78 -12.48 6.09 -16.11
N GLN A 79 -12.03 5.36 -15.09
CA GLN A 79 -12.77 4.25 -14.48
C GLN A 79 -13.01 4.55 -13.00
N PHE A 80 -12.03 5.11 -12.30
CA PHE A 80 -12.05 5.25 -10.85
C PHE A 80 -12.52 6.65 -10.46
N GLY A 81 -13.78 6.93 -10.74
CA GLY A 81 -14.43 8.23 -10.54
C GLY A 81 -15.40 8.30 -9.35
N LEU A 82 -15.67 7.19 -8.66
CA LEU A 82 -16.73 7.08 -7.66
C LEU A 82 -16.16 6.89 -6.25
N ASP A 83 -16.97 7.21 -5.22
CA ASP A 83 -16.74 6.88 -3.80
C ASP A 83 -15.28 7.08 -3.32
N PRO A 84 -14.75 8.33 -3.37
CA PRO A 84 -13.41 8.61 -2.91
C PRO A 84 -13.26 8.33 -1.42
N LYS A 85 -12.26 7.54 -1.05
CA LYS A 85 -11.90 7.29 0.36
C LYS A 85 -10.48 7.75 0.61
N SER A 86 -10.24 8.26 1.80
CA SER A 86 -8.91 8.64 2.22
C SER A 86 -8.65 8.30 3.69
N GLU A 87 -7.38 8.03 3.98
CA GLU A 87 -6.88 7.83 5.34
C GLU A 87 -5.53 8.51 5.47
N ARG A 88 -5.33 9.27 6.54
CA ARG A 88 -4.03 9.88 6.83
C ARG A 88 -3.10 8.82 7.41
N LEU A 89 -1.88 8.77 6.88
CA LEU A 89 -0.86 7.78 7.24
C LEU A 89 0.32 8.46 7.95
N PRO A 90 0.36 8.47 9.30
CA PRO A 90 1.51 8.99 10.04
C PRO A 90 2.77 8.19 9.72
N ILE A 91 3.89 8.89 9.52
CA ILE A 91 5.21 8.28 9.32
C ILE A 91 5.98 8.35 10.65
N ALA A 92 6.73 7.30 10.98
CA ALA A 92 7.43 7.20 12.26
C ALA A 92 8.46 8.34 12.48
N SER A 93 9.08 8.83 11.40
CA SER A 93 10.02 9.95 11.42
C SER A 93 9.38 11.33 11.49
N GLY A 94 8.06 11.41 11.62
CA GLY A 94 7.28 12.64 11.58
C GLY A 94 6.56 12.84 10.25
N GLY A 95 5.63 13.79 10.22
CA GLY A 95 4.81 14.05 9.04
C GLY A 95 3.77 12.97 8.77
N SER A 96 3.21 13.00 7.55
CA SER A 96 2.20 12.04 7.15
C SER A 96 2.04 11.98 5.64
N TRP A 97 1.65 10.82 5.12
CA TRP A 97 1.12 10.63 3.77
C TRP A 97 -0.40 10.46 3.82
N VAL A 98 -1.01 10.21 2.67
CA VAL A 98 -2.45 9.94 2.57
C VAL A 98 -2.67 8.70 1.69
N PHE A 99 -3.32 7.68 2.24
CA PHE A 99 -3.97 6.67 1.42
C PHE A 99 -5.17 7.33 0.73
N PHE A 100 -5.32 7.09 -0.56
CA PHE A 100 -6.45 7.57 -1.34
C PHE A 100 -6.93 6.48 -2.28
N SER A 101 -8.23 6.33 -2.43
CA SER A 101 -8.81 5.38 -3.38
C SER A 101 -10.00 5.96 -4.11
N GLY A 102 -10.29 5.37 -5.26
CA GLY A 102 -11.49 5.61 -6.05
C GLY A 102 -12.06 4.31 -6.57
N MET A 103 -13.37 4.26 -6.67
CA MET A 103 -14.14 3.10 -7.11
C MET A 103 -14.51 3.22 -8.59
N PHE A 104 -14.54 2.09 -9.27
CA PHE A 104 -15.17 1.87 -10.57
C PHE A 104 -16.34 0.91 -10.39
N SER A 105 -17.47 1.22 -11.02
CA SER A 105 -18.61 0.32 -11.17
C SER A 105 -19.09 0.35 -12.61
N GLY A 106 -19.27 -0.83 -13.21
CA GLY A 106 -19.82 -0.99 -14.56
C GLY A 106 -21.33 -1.21 -14.60
N GLY A 107 -22.04 -1.00 -13.48
CA GLY A 107 -23.50 -1.18 -13.40
C GLY A 107 -23.99 -2.63 -13.22
N GLY A 108 -23.10 -3.58 -12.93
CA GLY A 108 -23.41 -4.99 -12.60
C GLY A 108 -22.94 -5.41 -11.19
N SER A 109 -22.88 -6.73 -10.93
CA SER A 109 -22.26 -7.29 -9.70
C SER A 109 -20.74 -7.28 -9.87
N GLY A 110 -20.07 -6.39 -9.14
CA GLY A 110 -18.61 -6.26 -9.14
C GLY A 110 -18.17 -4.81 -9.16
N MET A 111 -17.30 -4.43 -8.22
CA MET A 111 -16.74 -3.09 -8.12
C MET A 111 -15.23 -3.19 -8.00
N LEU A 112 -14.50 -2.29 -8.65
CA LEU A 112 -13.05 -2.24 -8.52
C LEU A 112 -12.65 -1.01 -7.74
N GLU A 113 -11.71 -1.15 -6.81
CA GLU A 113 -11.08 -0.03 -6.12
C GLU A 113 -9.64 0.14 -6.65
N ARG A 114 -9.30 1.35 -7.07
CA ARG A 114 -7.91 1.75 -7.36
C ARG A 114 -7.36 2.49 -6.16
N VAL A 115 -6.17 2.12 -5.73
CA VAL A 115 -5.50 2.73 -4.58
C VAL A 115 -4.30 3.57 -5.00
N ALA A 116 -4.01 4.59 -4.19
CA ALA A 116 -2.85 5.46 -4.27
C ALA A 116 -2.34 5.76 -2.85
N ILE A 117 -1.05 6.01 -2.71
CA ILE A 117 -0.47 6.58 -1.49
C ILE A 117 0.20 7.88 -1.90
N LEU A 118 -0.31 8.98 -1.38
CA LEU A 118 0.00 10.32 -1.80
C LEU A 118 0.94 10.99 -0.81
N ARG A 119 1.96 11.67 -1.33
CA ARG A 119 2.80 12.59 -0.56
C ARG A 119 2.93 13.93 -1.26
N ILE A 120 3.38 14.95 -0.52
CA ILE A 120 3.83 16.20 -1.13
C ILE A 120 5.29 16.04 -1.50
N GLY A 121 5.58 16.10 -2.80
CA GLY A 121 6.94 16.11 -3.33
C GLY A 121 7.67 17.41 -3.03
N ALA A 122 8.99 17.39 -3.15
CA ALA A 122 9.83 18.57 -2.95
C ALA A 122 9.51 19.72 -3.93
N ASN A 123 8.87 19.41 -5.06
CA ASN A 123 8.39 20.37 -6.05
C ASN A 123 7.00 20.98 -5.69
N GLY A 124 6.46 20.66 -4.51
CA GLY A 124 5.14 21.10 -4.06
C GLY A 124 3.97 20.42 -4.75
N LYS A 125 4.18 19.40 -5.59
CA LYS A 125 3.12 18.62 -6.24
C LYS A 125 2.75 17.40 -5.40
N ILE A 126 1.54 16.87 -5.62
CA ILE A 126 1.14 15.59 -5.05
C ILE A 126 1.71 14.46 -5.90
N GLU A 127 2.45 13.55 -5.26
CA GLU A 127 3.08 12.39 -5.89
C GLU A 127 2.38 11.12 -5.43
N ASN A 128 2.03 10.24 -6.37
CA ASN A 128 1.56 8.88 -6.05
C ASN A 128 2.76 7.93 -5.94
N LEU A 129 2.92 7.34 -4.76
CA LEU A 129 3.99 6.41 -4.42
C LEU A 129 3.64 4.96 -4.77
N MET A 130 2.36 4.66 -5.02
CA MET A 130 1.92 3.30 -5.34
C MET A 130 2.05 3.01 -6.84
N PRO A 131 2.47 1.78 -7.21
CA PRO A 131 2.26 1.31 -8.56
C PRO A 131 0.76 1.19 -8.86
N LYS A 132 0.40 0.93 -10.11
CA LYS A 132 -1.00 0.70 -10.52
C LYS A 132 -1.56 -0.55 -9.82
N VAL A 133 -2.24 -0.36 -8.69
CA VAL A 133 -2.87 -1.44 -7.90
C VAL A 133 -4.39 -1.26 -7.89
N THR A 134 -5.09 -2.25 -8.43
CA THR A 134 -6.55 -2.35 -8.41
C THR A 134 -6.96 -3.61 -7.69
N GLN A 135 -8.00 -3.53 -6.87
CA GLN A 135 -8.56 -4.65 -6.13
C GLN A 135 -10.06 -4.78 -6.37
N THR A 136 -10.62 -5.96 -6.11
CA THR A 136 -12.07 -6.19 -6.20
C THR A 136 -12.82 -5.71 -4.95
N GLU A 137 -14.15 -5.72 -5.00
CA GLU A 137 -15.04 -5.46 -3.88
C GLU A 137 -14.87 -6.46 -2.73
N MET A 138 -14.31 -7.64 -3.01
CA MET A 138 -14.08 -8.70 -2.04
C MET A 138 -12.73 -8.57 -1.33
N ALA A 139 -11.93 -7.56 -1.66
CA ALA A 139 -10.60 -7.42 -1.11
C ALA A 139 -10.64 -6.97 0.37
N ASP A 140 -9.92 -7.70 1.23
CA ASP A 140 -9.56 -7.23 2.57
C ASP A 140 -8.24 -6.48 2.48
N ARG A 141 -8.20 -5.22 2.92
CA ARG A 141 -7.01 -4.37 2.83
C ARG A 141 -6.72 -3.65 4.14
N ALA A 142 -5.44 -3.38 4.39
CA ALA A 142 -5.01 -2.63 5.55
C ALA A 142 -3.70 -1.88 5.32
N MET A 143 -3.57 -0.74 6.00
CA MET A 143 -2.32 -0.01 6.16
C MET A 143 -1.68 -0.40 7.50
N TRP A 144 -0.67 -1.27 7.46
CA TRP A 144 -0.01 -1.75 8.67
C TRP A 144 1.15 -0.86 9.08
N LYS A 145 1.26 -0.59 10.39
CA LYS A 145 2.42 0.07 11.00
C LYS A 145 3.26 -0.99 11.71
N LEU A 146 4.38 -1.36 11.10
CA LEU A 146 5.31 -2.35 11.63
C LEU A 146 6.73 -1.77 11.63
N PRO A 147 7.10 -0.94 12.63
CA PRO A 147 8.39 -0.26 12.68
C PRO A 147 9.59 -1.21 12.59
N ASP A 148 9.46 -2.43 13.12
CA ASP A 148 10.50 -3.45 13.04
C ASP A 148 10.76 -3.94 11.60
N VAL A 149 9.81 -3.72 10.68
CA VAL A 149 9.91 -4.13 9.26
C VAL A 149 10.23 -2.93 8.37
N SER A 150 9.57 -1.80 8.60
CA SER A 150 9.74 -0.56 7.83
C SER A 150 9.36 0.65 8.68
N PRO A 151 10.09 1.77 8.60
CA PRO A 151 9.68 3.02 9.22
C PRO A 151 8.47 3.68 8.51
N TYR A 152 8.10 3.17 7.33
CA TYR A 152 6.95 3.61 6.54
C TYR A 152 5.78 2.63 6.67
N PRO A 153 4.52 3.08 6.55
CA PRO A 153 3.35 2.21 6.47
C PRO A 153 3.50 1.13 5.39
N LEU A 154 2.98 -0.06 5.65
CA LEU A 154 2.92 -1.15 4.68
C LEU A 154 1.50 -1.25 4.14
N PHE A 155 1.35 -1.35 2.82
CA PHE A 155 0.07 -1.69 2.24
C PHE A 155 -0.02 -3.20 2.09
N VAL A 156 -1.05 -3.80 2.69
CA VAL A 156 -1.32 -5.24 2.62
C VAL A 156 -2.73 -5.43 2.14
N ARG A 157 -2.93 -6.36 1.20
CA ARG A 157 -4.27 -6.76 0.77
C ARG A 157 -4.36 -8.27 0.58
N ALA A 158 -5.56 -8.79 0.68
CA ALA A 158 -5.97 -10.11 0.24
C ALA A 158 -7.14 -9.92 -0.71
N ASP A 159 -6.99 -10.28 -1.97
CA ASP A 159 -8.02 -10.10 -3.01
C ASP A 159 -8.50 -11.46 -3.51
N ALA A 160 -9.80 -11.62 -3.74
CA ALA A 160 -10.38 -12.92 -4.10
C ALA A 160 -9.91 -13.37 -5.49
N GLU A 161 -9.51 -14.64 -5.59
CA GLU A 161 -9.19 -15.27 -6.86
C GLU A 161 -10.40 -16.08 -7.37
N TRP A 162 -11.08 -15.54 -8.39
CA TRP A 162 -12.16 -16.25 -9.07
C TRP A 162 -11.63 -17.45 -9.84
N GLN A 163 -12.13 -18.64 -9.50
CA GLN A 163 -11.92 -19.85 -10.30
C GLN A 163 -13.15 -20.17 -11.16
N GLU A 164 -12.94 -20.96 -12.22
CA GLU A 164 -14.02 -21.46 -13.05
C GLU A 164 -15.03 -22.25 -12.20
N GLY A 165 -16.31 -21.88 -12.29
CA GLY A 165 -17.41 -22.52 -11.56
C GLY A 165 -17.62 -22.05 -10.13
N GLU A 166 -16.86 -21.05 -9.64
CA GLU A 166 -17.12 -20.45 -8.33
C GLU A 166 -18.30 -19.46 -8.39
N VAL A 167 -19.15 -19.47 -7.35
CA VAL A 167 -20.29 -18.55 -7.21
C VAL A 167 -19.95 -17.39 -6.29
N HIS A 168 -20.71 -16.31 -6.40
CA HIS A 168 -20.35 -15.03 -5.79
C HIS A 168 -20.31 -15.01 -4.26
N PHE A 169 -20.99 -15.95 -3.60
CA PHE A 169 -21.19 -15.98 -2.15
C PHE A 169 -20.50 -17.17 -1.47
N ASP A 170 -19.62 -17.87 -2.19
CA ASP A 170 -18.91 -19.03 -1.66
C ASP A 170 -17.54 -18.64 -1.07
N LYS A 171 -16.87 -19.62 -0.46
CA LYS A 171 -15.49 -19.45 -0.03
C LYS A 171 -14.55 -19.36 -1.21
N HIS A 172 -13.68 -18.34 -1.22
CA HIS A 172 -12.66 -18.16 -2.26
C HIS A 172 -11.25 -18.33 -1.71
N PHE A 173 -10.33 -18.69 -2.60
CA PHE A 173 -8.91 -18.45 -2.34
C PHE A 173 -8.61 -16.98 -2.50
N PHE A 174 -7.61 -16.48 -1.77
CA PHE A 174 -7.21 -15.08 -1.83
C PHE A 174 -5.76 -14.95 -2.24
N GLN A 175 -5.48 -14.01 -3.13
CA GLN A 175 -4.15 -13.56 -3.44
C GLN A 175 -3.75 -12.49 -2.41
N VAL A 176 -2.85 -12.85 -1.51
CA VAL A 176 -2.28 -11.95 -0.52
C VAL A 176 -1.05 -11.27 -1.13
N ASP A 177 -1.00 -9.95 -1.07
CA ASP A 177 0.11 -9.13 -1.52
C ASP A 177 0.51 -8.15 -0.40
N ALA A 178 1.82 -7.93 -0.26
CA ALA A 178 2.35 -6.89 0.62
C ALA A 178 3.29 -5.96 -0.16
N TRP A 179 3.14 -4.66 0.04
CA TRP A 179 4.01 -3.63 -0.53
C TRP A 179 4.70 -2.84 0.58
N VAL A 180 5.97 -2.55 0.33
CA VAL A 180 6.82 -1.77 1.23
C VAL A 180 7.39 -0.60 0.43
N PHE A 181 7.43 0.58 1.03
CA PHE A 181 8.08 1.73 0.43
C PHE A 181 9.59 1.50 0.33
N ASP A 182 10.14 1.62 -0.88
CA ASP A 182 11.57 1.63 -1.17
C ASP A 182 12.04 3.10 -1.26
N PRO A 183 12.84 3.59 -0.29
CA PRO A 183 13.34 4.97 -0.32
C PRO A 183 14.28 5.27 -1.49
N VAL A 184 14.97 4.26 -2.03
CA VAL A 184 15.91 4.42 -3.15
C VAL A 184 15.14 4.58 -4.45
N ALA A 185 14.19 3.70 -4.70
CA ALA A 185 13.31 3.80 -5.87
C ALA A 185 12.22 4.87 -5.69
N ASN A 186 12.05 5.37 -4.47
CA ASN A 186 11.11 6.42 -4.11
C ASN A 186 9.65 6.05 -4.44
N GLN A 187 9.31 4.77 -4.24
CA GLN A 187 8.00 4.18 -4.57
C GLN A 187 7.75 2.93 -3.73
N TYR A 188 6.49 2.49 -3.64
CA TYR A 188 6.16 1.18 -3.10
C TYR A 188 6.55 0.07 -4.07
N ALA A 189 7.28 -0.91 -3.57
CA ALA A 189 7.60 -2.13 -4.29
C ALA A 189 6.83 -3.31 -3.69
N LYS A 190 6.35 -4.23 -4.54
CA LYS A 190 5.74 -5.46 -4.05
C LYS A 190 6.82 -6.30 -3.38
N ARG A 191 6.63 -6.62 -2.11
CA ARG A 191 7.58 -7.37 -1.30
C ARG A 191 7.41 -8.87 -1.46
N PHE A 192 6.16 -9.33 -1.48
CA PHE A 192 5.80 -10.71 -1.80
C PHE A 192 4.35 -10.79 -2.28
N SER A 193 4.01 -11.96 -2.79
CA SER A 193 2.68 -12.37 -3.23
C SER A 193 2.52 -13.86 -2.89
N TYR A 194 1.39 -14.28 -2.33
CA TYR A 194 1.05 -15.69 -2.19
C TYR A 194 -0.46 -15.94 -2.16
N ARG A 195 -0.87 -17.08 -2.70
CA ARG A 195 -2.24 -17.56 -2.59
C ARG A 195 -2.46 -18.24 -1.24
N THR A 196 -3.59 -17.95 -0.58
CA THR A 196 -3.95 -18.62 0.67
C THR A 196 -4.03 -20.13 0.52
N SER A 197 -3.71 -20.87 1.58
CA SER A 197 -3.74 -22.34 1.59
C SER A 197 -5.15 -22.91 1.75
N LYS A 198 -6.08 -22.10 2.23
CA LYS A 198 -7.49 -22.42 2.41
C LYS A 198 -8.36 -21.31 1.83
N ARG A 199 -9.64 -21.63 1.65
CA ARG A 199 -10.65 -20.69 1.23
C ARG A 199 -11.26 -19.95 2.42
N TYR A 200 -11.65 -18.69 2.22
CA TYR A 200 -12.28 -17.83 3.21
C TYR A 200 -13.67 -17.38 2.73
N ASP A 201 -14.62 -17.26 3.66
CA ASP A 201 -15.93 -16.65 3.37
C ASP A 201 -15.72 -15.15 3.11
N ASN A 202 -16.49 -14.59 2.18
CA ASN A 202 -16.47 -13.16 1.86
C ASN A 202 -17.43 -12.35 2.74
N GLY A 203 -17.58 -12.75 4.01
CA GLY A 203 -18.61 -12.25 4.91
C GLY A 203 -18.81 -10.74 4.79
N GLU A 204 -20.07 -10.32 4.63
CA GLU A 204 -20.57 -8.95 4.41
C GLU A 204 -20.18 -7.91 5.50
N GLY A 205 -19.14 -8.17 6.29
CA GLY A 205 -18.67 -7.28 7.35
C GLY A 205 -17.41 -7.69 8.11
N GLY A 206 -16.53 -8.57 7.61
CA GLY A 206 -15.19 -8.71 8.20
C GLY A 206 -14.77 -10.09 8.73
N ASP A 207 -14.92 -11.15 7.92
CA ASP A 207 -13.92 -12.23 8.01
C ASP A 207 -12.61 -11.69 7.45
N HIS A 208 -11.81 -11.11 8.33
CA HIS A 208 -10.54 -10.48 7.99
C HIS A 208 -9.54 -11.56 7.55
N VAL A 209 -9.49 -11.86 6.25
CA VAL A 209 -8.47 -12.72 5.64
C VAL A 209 -7.09 -12.27 6.12
N LEU A 210 -6.85 -10.95 6.17
CA LEU A 210 -5.61 -10.39 6.67
C LEU A 210 -5.36 -10.64 8.16
N ALA A 211 -6.40 -10.71 9.00
CA ALA A 211 -6.23 -11.06 10.40
C ALA A 211 -5.89 -12.55 10.57
N SER A 212 -6.56 -13.42 9.82
CA SER A 212 -6.32 -14.87 9.82
C SER A 212 -4.92 -15.23 9.29
N GLU A 213 -4.51 -14.55 8.22
CA GLU A 213 -3.22 -14.76 7.56
C GLU A 213 -2.08 -13.96 8.20
N ARG A 214 -2.36 -13.12 9.22
CA ARG A 214 -1.37 -12.24 9.86
C ARG A 214 -0.08 -12.96 10.26
N PRO A 215 -0.08 -14.14 10.90
CA PRO A 215 1.16 -14.83 11.26
C PRO A 215 2.03 -15.17 10.05
N GLU A 216 1.42 -15.61 8.95
CA GLU A 216 2.15 -15.96 7.73
C GLU A 216 2.67 -14.71 7.01
N ILE A 217 1.88 -13.64 6.95
CA ILE A 217 2.30 -12.34 6.39
C ILE A 217 3.50 -11.79 7.17
N LEU A 218 3.46 -11.82 8.51
CA LEU A 218 4.58 -11.39 9.36
C LEU A 218 5.83 -12.26 9.18
N ARG A 219 5.66 -13.58 9.06
CA ARG A 219 6.77 -14.52 8.80
C ARG A 219 7.46 -14.18 7.47
N ARG A 220 6.70 -13.87 6.42
CA ARG A 220 7.25 -13.50 5.10
C ARG A 220 7.91 -12.12 5.10
N LEU A 221 7.32 -11.14 5.79
CA LEU A 221 7.89 -9.81 5.95
C LEU A 221 9.25 -9.85 6.64
N THR A 222 9.42 -10.72 7.63
CA THR A 222 10.67 -10.87 8.40
C THR A 222 11.70 -11.75 7.70
N ALA A 223 11.28 -12.79 6.98
CA ALA A 223 12.18 -13.68 6.23
C ALA A 223 12.87 -13.00 5.03
N GLY A 224 12.34 -11.89 4.54
CA GLY A 224 12.94 -11.16 3.43
C GLY A 224 14.10 -10.23 3.82
N LYS A 225 14.28 -9.93 5.11
CA LYS A 225 15.29 -8.97 5.59
C LYS A 225 16.71 -9.34 5.14
#